data_AF-A0A2A5GNE5-F1
#
_entry.id   AF-A0A2A5GNE5-F1
#
_cell.length_a   1.000
_cell.length_b   1.000
_cell.length_c   1.000
_cell.angle_alpha   90.00
_cell.angle_beta   90.00
_cell.angle_gamma   90.00
#
_symmetry.space_group_name_H-M   'P 1'
#
loop_
_entity.id
_entity.type
_entity.pdbx_description
1 polymer ?
#
loop_
_entity_poly.entity_id
_entity_poly.type
_entity_poly.pdbx_seq_one_letter_code
_entity_poly.pdbx_strand_id
1 'polypeptide(L)'
;MGCSNIIESELKKGDISKSLHRGSSNKDLITDLQRVLFELGFREKLKWNNYEADGEYGNATTAAILAFAKKNKYKSDGTSVSNTLTNLILQRHDFLPDMYILWSIYKSDLRTRKYLSKGTRMSVTAIQVFLNELGYGKELNFPKYGADGFYGSSTKKALIAFAHDNEITSNGDLLTRPLVNLLIKKINPFYGKNWSDLAKKYLPNNKSPLVLYDGSRFRGKPCRADVQFIPSLEKINTYAKQAKVHVFVTSSFRTSTNVRGAIVKPATRSNHMAGHGIDMNIIYGNDQFANSKVLNKYPSVAEPVRRFIKFILDDPSLRWGGEFRIKDVVHIDDGLNKNRNKWDERYQAIQQAVQLAG
;
A
#
# COMPACT_ATOMS: atom_id res chain seq x y z
N MET A 1 5.20 -6.93 -10.91
CA MET A 1 3.74 -6.80 -10.97
C MET A 1 3.21 -7.31 -9.65
N GLY A 2 2.69 -6.43 -8.80
CA GLY A 2 2.09 -6.82 -7.52
C GLY A 2 0.79 -7.60 -7.74
N CYS A 3 0.45 -8.46 -6.79
CA CYS A 3 -0.79 -9.22 -6.80
C CYS A 3 -2.00 -8.27 -6.80
N SER A 4 -2.87 -8.49 -7.78
CA SER A 4 -3.87 -7.55 -8.29
C SER A 4 -5.19 -7.70 -7.54
N ASN A 5 -5.78 -6.62 -7.04
CA ASN A 5 -7.21 -6.59 -6.67
C ASN A 5 -8.11 -6.96 -7.88
N ILE A 6 -9.41 -7.29 -7.71
CA ILE A 6 -10.28 -7.71 -8.84
C ILE A 6 -10.27 -6.64 -9.90
N ILE A 7 -10.31 -5.38 -9.46
CA ILE A 7 -10.28 -4.22 -10.33
C ILE A 7 -9.06 -4.26 -11.26
N GLU A 8 -7.84 -4.45 -10.74
CA GLU A 8 -6.63 -4.58 -11.57
C GLU A 8 -6.68 -5.78 -12.51
N SER A 9 -7.28 -6.89 -12.09
CA SER A 9 -7.34 -8.08 -12.95
C SER A 9 -8.37 -7.88 -14.05
N GLU A 10 -9.50 -7.24 -13.73
CA GLU A 10 -10.55 -6.94 -14.68
C GLU A 10 -10.07 -5.94 -15.72
N LEU A 11 -9.33 -4.94 -15.27
CA LEU A 11 -8.70 -3.95 -16.13
C LEU A 11 -7.74 -4.60 -17.14
N LYS A 12 -7.04 -5.67 -16.77
CA LYS A 12 -6.17 -6.43 -17.69
C LYS A 12 -6.93 -7.24 -18.74
N LYS A 13 -8.24 -7.51 -18.54
CA LYS A 13 -9.07 -8.29 -19.48
C LYS A 13 -9.64 -7.46 -20.62
N GLY A 14 -9.51 -6.14 -20.56
CA GLY A 14 -9.95 -5.23 -21.61
C GLY A 14 -10.70 -4.03 -21.05
N ASP A 15 -11.88 -3.79 -21.57
CA ASP A 15 -12.70 -2.63 -21.21
C ASP A 15 -13.52 -2.90 -19.93
N ILE A 16 -13.06 -2.36 -18.80
CA ILE A 16 -13.68 -2.53 -17.50
C ILE A 16 -15.03 -1.80 -17.39
N SER A 17 -15.29 -0.82 -18.26
CA SER A 17 -16.53 -0.04 -18.20
C SER A 17 -17.78 -0.88 -18.45
N LYS A 18 -17.62 -2.04 -19.11
CA LYS A 18 -18.66 -3.06 -19.30
C LYS A 18 -19.02 -3.82 -18.02
N SER A 19 -18.17 -3.77 -16.99
CA SER A 19 -18.40 -4.41 -15.69
C SER A 19 -18.61 -3.40 -14.57
N LEU A 20 -18.05 -2.19 -14.69
CA LEU A 20 -18.19 -1.10 -13.73
C LEU A 20 -19.11 -0.01 -14.27
N HIS A 21 -20.41 -0.29 -14.26
CA HIS A 21 -21.44 0.67 -14.59
C HIS A 21 -22.68 0.47 -13.74
N ARG A 22 -23.53 1.49 -13.71
CA ARG A 22 -24.83 1.45 -13.03
C ARG A 22 -25.68 0.31 -13.59
N GLY A 23 -26.22 -0.52 -12.71
CA GLY A 23 -27.01 -1.70 -13.07
C GLY A 23 -26.20 -2.94 -13.49
N SER A 24 -24.86 -2.90 -13.39
CA SER A 24 -24.02 -4.08 -13.59
C SER A 24 -24.36 -5.19 -12.59
N SER A 25 -24.34 -6.44 -13.05
CA SER A 25 -24.54 -7.64 -12.23
C SER A 25 -23.26 -8.15 -11.55
N ASN A 26 -22.11 -7.50 -11.79
CA ASN A 26 -20.82 -7.93 -11.27
C ASN A 26 -20.60 -7.49 -9.82
N LYS A 27 -21.35 -8.09 -8.90
CA LYS A 27 -21.39 -7.72 -7.47
C LYS A 27 -20.01 -7.70 -6.82
N ASP A 28 -19.19 -8.73 -7.05
CA ASP A 28 -17.86 -8.85 -6.43
C ASP A 28 -16.92 -7.70 -6.80
N LEU A 29 -16.92 -7.31 -8.08
CA LEU A 29 -16.11 -6.19 -8.57
C LEU A 29 -16.62 -4.85 -8.03
N ILE A 30 -17.94 -4.69 -7.91
CA ILE A 30 -18.56 -3.48 -7.37
C ILE A 30 -18.27 -3.35 -5.87
N THR A 31 -18.38 -4.43 -5.10
CA THR A 31 -18.03 -4.47 -3.68
C THR A 31 -16.56 -4.06 -3.48
N ASP A 32 -15.65 -4.56 -4.32
CA ASP A 32 -14.23 -4.20 -4.28
C ASP A 32 -14.04 -2.69 -4.55
N LEU A 33 -14.70 -2.15 -5.58
CA LEU A 33 -14.67 -0.73 -5.90
C LEU A 33 -15.21 0.15 -4.75
N GLN A 34 -16.34 -0.24 -4.15
CA GLN A 34 -16.96 0.49 -3.04
C GLN A 34 -16.03 0.53 -1.83
N ARG A 35 -15.33 -0.57 -1.50
CA ARG A 35 -14.33 -0.61 -0.41
C ARG A 35 -13.15 0.32 -0.70
N VAL A 36 -12.62 0.28 -1.92
CA VAL A 36 -11.53 1.18 -2.34
C VAL A 36 -11.96 2.65 -2.21
N LEU A 37 -13.15 3.00 -2.69
CA LEU A 37 -13.71 4.35 -2.56
C LEU A 37 -13.94 4.74 -1.09
N PHE A 38 -14.38 3.82 -0.25
CA PHE A 38 -14.52 4.06 1.18
C PHE A 38 -13.18 4.43 1.81
N GLU A 39 -12.12 3.65 1.56
CA GLU A 39 -10.77 3.92 2.06
C GLU A 39 -10.21 5.26 1.54
N LEU A 40 -10.55 5.62 0.31
CA LEU A 40 -10.21 6.92 -0.30
C LEU A 40 -11.02 8.10 0.28
N GLY A 41 -11.89 7.86 1.26
CA GLY A 41 -12.63 8.91 1.98
C GLY A 41 -13.99 9.26 1.39
N PHE A 42 -14.58 8.40 0.56
CA PHE A 42 -15.91 8.63 -0.06
C PHE A 42 -17.06 8.00 0.73
N ARG A 43 -16.85 7.67 2.01
CA ARG A 43 -17.83 7.10 2.95
C ARG A 43 -19.21 7.78 2.90
N GLU A 44 -19.25 9.11 2.97
CA GLU A 44 -20.49 9.87 2.95
C GLU A 44 -21.25 9.71 1.63
N LYS A 45 -20.53 9.70 0.50
CA LYS A 45 -21.14 9.54 -0.83
C LYS A 45 -21.65 8.12 -1.06
N LEU A 46 -20.92 7.14 -0.53
CA LEU A 46 -21.34 5.74 -0.49
C LEU A 46 -22.52 5.51 0.45
N LYS A 47 -22.88 6.47 1.31
CA LYS A 47 -23.86 6.27 2.40
C LYS A 47 -23.55 5.01 3.20
N TRP A 48 -22.27 4.83 3.52
CA TRP A 48 -21.72 3.58 4.04
C TRP A 48 -22.43 3.04 5.28
N ASN A 49 -22.93 3.90 6.17
CA ASN A 49 -23.68 3.48 7.36
C ASN A 49 -24.95 2.69 7.05
N ASN A 50 -25.50 2.84 5.85
CA ASN A 50 -26.76 2.23 5.45
C ASN A 50 -26.54 1.01 4.55
N TYR A 51 -25.49 1.04 3.71
CA TYR A 51 -25.31 0.08 2.63
C TYR A 51 -23.98 -0.68 2.67
N GLU A 52 -23.00 -0.19 3.42
CA GLU A 52 -21.62 -0.71 3.40
C GLU A 52 -21.10 -0.88 1.96
N ALA A 53 -20.53 -2.05 1.63
CA ALA A 53 -20.18 -2.45 0.26
C ALA A 53 -21.11 -3.57 -0.23
N ASP A 54 -22.36 -3.20 -0.50
CA ASP A 54 -23.45 -4.08 -0.95
C ASP A 54 -23.25 -4.73 -2.34
N GLY A 55 -22.26 -4.27 -3.11
CA GLY A 55 -22.03 -4.76 -4.47
C GLY A 55 -23.05 -4.26 -5.49
N GLU A 56 -23.89 -3.29 -5.14
CA GLU A 56 -24.85 -2.67 -6.03
C GLU A 56 -24.32 -1.34 -6.58
N TYR A 57 -24.16 -1.25 -7.90
CA TYR A 57 -23.80 0.01 -8.54
C TYR A 57 -25.05 0.89 -8.69
N GLY A 58 -25.49 1.45 -7.57
CA GLY A 58 -26.64 2.35 -7.48
C GLY A 58 -26.25 3.83 -7.38
N ASN A 59 -27.20 4.65 -6.93
CA ASN A 59 -27.03 6.11 -6.81
C ASN A 59 -25.85 6.50 -5.89
N ALA A 60 -25.61 5.72 -4.82
CA ALA A 60 -24.52 5.98 -3.88
C ALA A 60 -23.14 5.76 -4.54
N THR A 61 -22.95 4.65 -5.26
CA THR A 61 -21.73 4.37 -6.02
C THR A 61 -21.51 5.39 -7.13
N THR A 62 -22.57 5.76 -7.87
CA THR A 62 -22.50 6.84 -8.88
C THR A 62 -22.03 8.17 -8.26
N ALA A 63 -22.61 8.57 -7.12
CA ALA A 63 -22.22 9.79 -6.43
C ALA A 63 -20.76 9.74 -5.92
N ALA A 64 -20.29 8.59 -5.45
CA ALA A 64 -18.92 8.40 -4.99
C ALA A 64 -17.91 8.50 -6.15
N ILE A 65 -18.18 7.85 -7.29
CA ILE A 65 -17.33 7.94 -8.48
C ILE A 65 -17.30 9.36 -9.04
N LEU A 66 -18.45 10.01 -9.16
CA LEU A 66 -18.53 11.41 -9.60
C LEU A 66 -17.70 12.32 -8.70
N ALA A 67 -17.82 12.15 -7.37
CA ALA A 67 -17.04 12.93 -6.41
C ALA A 67 -15.53 12.63 -6.53
N PHE A 68 -15.15 11.36 -6.72
CA PHE A 68 -13.75 10.97 -6.95
C PHE A 68 -13.19 11.61 -8.21
N ALA A 69 -13.91 11.50 -9.33
CA ALA A 69 -13.52 12.06 -10.61
C ALA A 69 -13.34 13.58 -10.51
N LYS A 70 -14.32 14.29 -9.92
CA LYS A 70 -14.25 15.74 -9.71
C LYS A 70 -13.03 16.14 -8.88
N LYS A 71 -12.73 15.45 -7.77
CA LYS A 71 -11.56 15.73 -6.94
C LYS A 71 -10.24 15.55 -7.69
N ASN A 72 -10.19 14.57 -8.57
CA ASN A 72 -9.01 14.25 -9.38
C ASN A 72 -9.02 14.95 -10.75
N LYS A 73 -9.86 15.99 -10.93
CA LYS A 73 -9.97 16.77 -12.18
C LYS A 73 -10.24 15.90 -13.42
N TYR A 74 -10.91 14.77 -13.23
CA TYR A 74 -11.31 13.85 -14.28
C TYR A 74 -12.79 14.06 -14.62
N LYS A 75 -13.12 14.13 -15.91
CA LYS A 75 -14.51 14.28 -16.37
C LYS A 75 -15.21 12.92 -16.36
N SER A 76 -16.22 12.78 -15.52
CA SER A 76 -17.11 11.61 -15.46
C SER A 76 -18.45 12.05 -14.87
N ASP A 77 -19.54 11.37 -15.25
CA ASP A 77 -20.87 11.51 -14.65
C ASP A 77 -21.11 10.48 -13.51
N GLY A 78 -20.15 9.57 -13.30
CA GLY A 78 -20.21 8.49 -12.32
C GLY A 78 -21.08 7.29 -12.70
N THR A 79 -21.74 7.29 -13.86
CA THR A 79 -22.62 6.20 -14.27
C THR A 79 -21.85 4.98 -14.76
N SER A 80 -20.61 5.18 -15.21
CA SER A 80 -19.65 4.13 -15.56
C SER A 80 -18.22 4.55 -15.17
N VAL A 81 -17.34 3.56 -15.01
CA VAL A 81 -15.93 3.76 -14.71
C VAL A 81 -15.09 3.29 -15.89
N SER A 82 -14.43 4.24 -16.56
CA SER A 82 -13.52 3.92 -17.67
C SER A 82 -12.23 3.27 -17.17
N ASN A 83 -11.46 2.65 -18.08
CA ASN A 83 -10.12 2.13 -17.78
C ASN A 83 -9.20 3.21 -17.19
N THR A 84 -9.23 4.43 -17.73
CA THR A 84 -8.40 5.53 -17.25
C THR A 84 -8.81 5.98 -15.85
N LEU A 85 -10.12 6.11 -15.59
CA LEU A 85 -10.60 6.47 -14.25
C LEU A 85 -10.30 5.37 -13.23
N THR A 86 -10.40 4.11 -13.64
CA THR A 86 -10.03 2.94 -12.82
C THR A 86 -8.56 2.99 -12.43
N ASN A 87 -7.65 3.21 -13.39
CA ASN A 87 -6.22 3.36 -13.11
C ASN A 87 -5.95 4.49 -12.10
N LEU A 88 -6.65 5.62 -12.24
CA LEU A 88 -6.52 6.74 -11.33
C LEU A 88 -7.03 6.42 -9.91
N ILE A 89 -8.15 5.69 -9.79
CA ILE A 89 -8.65 5.19 -8.49
C ILE A 89 -7.61 4.30 -7.83
N LEU A 90 -7.09 3.31 -8.57
CA LEU A 90 -6.08 2.38 -8.09
C LEU A 90 -4.80 3.09 -7.68
N GLN A 91 -4.31 4.04 -8.48
CA GLN A 91 -3.14 4.83 -8.16
C GLN A 91 -3.31 5.61 -6.86
N ARG A 92 -4.47 6.25 -6.65
CA ARG A 92 -4.77 6.97 -5.39
C ARG A 92 -4.84 6.02 -4.21
N HIS A 93 -5.42 4.84 -4.40
CA HIS A 93 -5.51 3.84 -3.34
C HIS A 93 -4.12 3.32 -2.97
N ASP A 94 -3.27 3.09 -3.96
CA ASP A 94 -1.90 2.63 -3.78
C ASP A 94 -1.01 3.63 -3.02
N PHE A 95 -1.23 4.94 -3.21
CA PHE A 95 -0.48 6.00 -2.51
C PHE A 95 -1.02 6.32 -1.12
N LEU A 96 -2.24 5.88 -0.79
CA LEU A 96 -2.90 6.21 0.46
C LEU A 96 -2.08 5.85 1.71
N PRO A 97 -1.42 4.67 1.80
CA PRO A 97 -0.56 4.35 2.94
C PRO A 97 0.60 5.34 3.14
N ASP A 98 1.24 5.78 2.06
CA ASP A 98 2.31 6.78 2.11
C ASP A 98 1.78 8.13 2.61
N MET A 99 0.56 8.51 2.20
CA MET A 99 -0.06 9.74 2.70
C MET A 99 -0.29 9.67 4.21
N TYR A 100 -0.68 8.50 4.76
CA TYR A 100 -0.76 8.33 6.20
C TYR A 100 0.59 8.55 6.91
N ILE A 101 1.70 8.13 6.31
CA ILE A 101 3.05 8.45 6.82
C ILE A 101 3.28 9.96 6.86
N LEU A 102 2.94 10.69 5.79
CA LEU A 102 3.06 12.15 5.76
C LEU A 102 2.20 12.82 6.84
N TRP A 103 0.99 12.31 7.06
CA TRP A 103 0.14 12.77 8.16
C TRP A 103 0.77 12.52 9.53
N SER A 104 1.43 11.36 9.73
CA SER A 104 2.16 11.07 10.97
C SER A 104 3.30 12.07 11.23
N ILE A 105 4.03 12.46 10.17
CA ILE A 105 5.06 13.51 10.24
C ILE A 105 4.42 14.84 10.62
N TYR A 106 3.30 15.20 9.99
CA TYR A 106 2.54 16.38 10.36
C TYR A 106 2.08 16.36 11.82
N LYS A 107 1.71 15.22 12.39
CA LYS A 107 1.31 15.15 13.81
C LYS A 107 2.48 15.09 14.79
N SER A 108 3.69 14.80 14.32
CA SER A 108 4.87 14.64 15.17
C SER A 108 5.42 15.97 15.70
N ASP A 109 6.15 15.90 16.83
CA ASP A 109 6.94 17.02 17.32
C ASP A 109 8.17 17.22 16.42
N LEU A 110 8.06 18.19 15.51
CA LEU A 110 9.13 18.52 14.57
C LEU A 110 10.41 18.99 15.27
N ARG A 111 10.41 19.31 16.57
CA ARG A 111 11.64 19.60 17.33
C ARG A 111 12.53 18.37 17.48
N THR A 112 11.93 17.17 17.49
CA THR A 112 12.64 15.88 17.61
C THR A 112 12.92 15.23 16.26
N ARG A 113 12.16 15.59 15.21
CA ARG A 113 12.28 15.08 13.83
C ARG A 113 12.53 16.21 12.83
N LYS A 114 13.50 17.07 13.16
CA LYS A 114 13.81 18.27 12.38
C LYS A 114 14.25 17.94 10.96
N TYR A 115 15.00 16.86 10.78
CA TYR A 115 15.72 16.60 9.53
C TYR A 115 15.18 15.40 8.79
N LEU A 116 14.85 15.58 7.51
CA LEU A 116 14.44 14.48 6.63
C LEU A 116 15.59 13.47 6.41
N SER A 117 16.84 13.94 6.42
CA SER A 117 18.03 13.08 6.36
C SER A 117 18.16 12.11 7.54
N LYS A 118 17.47 12.39 8.66
CA LYS A 118 17.39 11.51 9.84
C LYS A 118 16.05 10.76 9.91
N GLY A 119 15.21 10.88 8.88
CA GLY A 119 13.93 10.20 8.80
C GLY A 119 14.07 8.70 8.56
N THR A 120 13.00 7.96 8.79
CA THR A 120 12.93 6.54 8.41
C THR A 120 12.85 6.40 6.90
N ARG A 121 13.21 5.23 6.36
CA ARG A 121 13.10 4.97 4.91
C ARG A 121 11.68 5.19 4.41
N MET A 122 10.68 4.73 5.17
CA MET A 122 9.27 4.94 4.86
C MET A 122 8.88 6.42 4.80
N SER A 123 9.41 7.25 5.71
CA SER A 123 9.15 8.70 5.71
C SER A 123 9.71 9.36 4.44
N VAL A 124 10.91 8.94 4.03
CA VAL A 124 11.55 9.44 2.80
C VAL A 124 10.80 8.97 1.56
N THR A 125 10.45 7.68 1.47
CA THR A 125 9.64 7.11 0.38
C THR A 125 8.33 7.87 0.22
N ALA A 126 7.61 8.13 1.32
CA ALA A 126 6.34 8.84 1.27
C ALA A 126 6.47 10.26 0.68
N ILE A 127 7.54 10.98 1.03
CA ILE A 127 7.84 12.29 0.46
C ILE A 127 8.22 12.17 -1.01
N GLN A 128 9.06 11.21 -1.40
CA GLN A 128 9.46 10.99 -2.79
C GLN A 128 8.27 10.66 -3.69
N VAL A 129 7.38 9.75 -3.26
CA VAL A 129 6.14 9.41 -3.99
C VAL A 129 5.27 10.65 -4.16
N PHE A 130 5.07 11.41 -3.08
CA PHE A 130 4.21 12.59 -3.12
C PHE A 130 4.77 13.70 -4.02
N LEU A 131 6.06 13.99 -3.92
CA LEU A 131 6.72 14.97 -4.77
C LEU A 131 6.67 14.57 -6.25
N ASN A 132 6.89 13.30 -6.58
CA ASN A 132 6.74 12.81 -7.95
C ASN A 132 5.31 13.04 -8.46
N GLU A 133 4.31 12.73 -7.64
CA GLU A 133 2.90 12.92 -7.98
C GLU A 133 2.53 14.41 -8.18
N LEU A 134 3.22 15.31 -7.48
CA LEU A 134 3.06 16.76 -7.68
C LEU A 134 3.85 17.30 -8.89
N GLY A 135 4.57 16.45 -9.63
CA GLY A 135 5.29 16.82 -10.84
C GLY A 135 6.81 16.98 -10.67
N TYR A 136 7.37 16.75 -9.49
CA TYR A 136 8.82 16.89 -9.20
C TYR A 136 9.63 15.63 -9.53
N GLY A 137 9.11 14.77 -10.41
CA GLY A 137 9.76 13.51 -10.79
C GLY A 137 11.12 13.71 -11.46
N LYS A 138 11.30 14.83 -12.16
CA LYS A 138 12.57 15.19 -12.82
C LYS A 138 13.66 15.50 -11.79
N GLU A 139 13.36 16.30 -10.78
CA GLU A 139 14.26 16.66 -9.69
C GLU A 139 14.64 15.42 -8.86
N LEU A 140 13.67 14.53 -8.64
CA LEU A 140 13.85 13.25 -7.97
C LEU A 140 14.70 12.26 -8.77
N ASN A 141 14.89 12.47 -10.08
CA ASN A 141 15.36 11.43 -10.99
C ASN A 141 14.56 10.12 -10.81
N PHE A 142 13.24 10.27 -10.69
CA PHE A 142 12.32 9.21 -10.36
C PHE A 142 12.32 8.05 -11.37
N PRO A 143 12.50 8.26 -12.69
CA PRO A 143 12.62 7.14 -13.63
C PRO A 143 13.79 6.20 -13.32
N LYS A 144 14.87 6.71 -12.72
CA LYS A 144 16.05 5.92 -12.37
C LYS A 144 15.93 5.27 -10.99
N TYR A 145 15.53 6.04 -9.98
CA TYR A 145 15.60 5.59 -8.58
C TYR A 145 14.23 5.23 -7.99
N GLY A 146 13.14 5.75 -8.56
CA GLY A 146 11.81 5.68 -7.95
C GLY A 146 11.79 6.31 -6.56
N ALA A 147 10.91 5.80 -5.70
CA ALA A 147 10.90 6.13 -4.28
C ALA A 147 11.73 5.10 -3.49
N ASP A 148 13.04 5.26 -3.53
CA ASP A 148 14.01 4.33 -2.95
C ASP A 148 14.14 4.39 -1.41
N GLY A 149 13.53 5.41 -0.79
CA GLY A 149 13.60 5.65 0.66
C GLY A 149 14.96 6.15 1.13
N PHE A 150 15.86 6.52 0.23
CA PHE A 150 17.15 7.13 0.56
C PHE A 150 17.07 8.65 0.40
N TYR A 151 17.42 9.37 1.46
CA TYR A 151 17.50 10.81 1.38
C TYR A 151 18.83 11.23 0.74
N GLY A 152 18.80 11.48 -0.57
CA GLY A 152 19.95 11.92 -1.36
C GLY A 152 19.79 13.32 -1.97
N SER A 153 20.74 13.71 -2.82
CA SER A 153 20.76 15.01 -3.50
C SER A 153 19.51 15.26 -4.35
N SER A 154 18.97 14.22 -5.00
CA SER A 154 17.74 14.29 -5.77
C SER A 154 16.50 14.61 -4.91
N THR A 155 16.34 13.94 -3.77
CA THR A 155 15.23 14.23 -2.83
C THR A 155 15.35 15.63 -2.25
N LYS A 156 16.57 16.03 -1.86
CA LYS A 156 16.85 17.40 -1.41
C LYS A 156 16.46 18.44 -2.47
N LYS A 157 16.89 18.24 -3.72
CA LYS A 157 16.59 19.13 -4.85
C LYS A 157 15.09 19.25 -5.09
N ALA A 158 14.37 18.13 -5.11
CA ALA A 158 12.92 18.12 -5.30
C ALA A 158 12.18 18.87 -4.17
N LEU A 159 12.62 18.71 -2.92
CA LEU A 159 11.99 19.41 -1.80
C LEU A 159 12.27 20.92 -1.82
N ILE A 160 13.47 21.34 -2.24
CA ILE A 160 13.81 22.75 -2.46
C ILE A 160 12.93 23.34 -3.57
N ALA A 161 12.84 22.67 -4.71
CA ALA A 161 12.01 23.11 -5.82
C ALA A 161 10.54 23.24 -5.41
N PHE A 162 9.99 22.22 -4.75
CA PHE A 162 8.62 22.25 -4.23
C PHE A 162 8.37 23.40 -3.25
N ALA A 163 9.31 23.65 -2.34
CA ALA A 163 9.18 24.75 -1.40
C ALA A 163 9.24 26.11 -2.11
N HIS A 164 10.20 26.28 -3.03
CA HIS A 164 10.38 27.48 -3.83
C HIS A 164 9.13 27.81 -4.67
N ASP A 165 8.55 26.84 -5.37
CA ASP A 165 7.35 27.01 -6.19
C ASP A 165 6.10 27.36 -5.38
N ASN A 166 6.18 27.25 -4.06
CA ASN A 166 5.11 27.62 -3.13
C ASN A 166 5.56 28.70 -2.14
N GLU A 167 6.60 29.46 -2.49
CA GLU A 167 7.08 30.65 -1.75
C GLU A 167 7.50 30.35 -0.31
N ILE A 168 8.03 29.14 -0.07
CA ILE A 168 8.59 28.72 1.22
C ILE A 168 10.09 28.59 1.12
N THR A 169 10.82 29.30 1.99
CA THR A 169 12.26 29.09 2.15
C THR A 169 12.52 27.71 2.76
N SER A 170 13.28 26.87 2.05
CA SER A 170 13.68 25.54 2.50
C SER A 170 15.08 25.22 2.01
N ASN A 171 15.88 24.60 2.85
CA ASN A 171 17.17 24.02 2.46
C ASN A 171 17.05 22.55 2.04
N GLY A 172 15.82 22.01 1.96
CA GLY A 172 15.54 20.61 1.63
C GLY A 172 15.79 19.61 2.75
N ASP A 173 16.64 19.94 3.74
CA ASP A 173 16.97 19.03 4.84
C ASP A 173 16.00 19.18 6.01
N LEU A 174 15.60 20.41 6.34
CA LEU A 174 14.76 20.72 7.49
C LEU A 174 13.27 20.66 7.14
N LEU A 175 12.52 19.82 7.85
CA LEU A 175 11.06 19.79 7.80
C LEU A 175 10.49 20.91 8.67
N THR A 176 10.40 22.12 8.12
CA THR A 176 9.80 23.26 8.80
C THR A 176 8.28 23.11 8.88
N ARG A 177 7.66 23.80 9.85
CA ARG A 177 6.21 23.73 10.02
C ARG A 177 5.42 24.28 8.82
N PRO A 178 5.83 25.40 8.19
CA PRO A 178 5.23 25.85 6.94
C PRO A 178 5.30 24.79 5.83
N LEU A 179 6.46 24.15 5.63
CA LEU A 179 6.65 23.13 4.59
C LEU A 179 5.77 21.90 4.84
N VAL A 180 5.72 21.38 6.07
CA VAL A 180 4.90 20.22 6.41
C VAL A 180 3.39 20.54 6.32
N ASN A 181 2.97 21.74 6.71
CA ASN A 181 1.58 22.19 6.51
C ASN A 181 1.23 22.25 5.02
N LEU A 182 2.16 22.73 4.18
CA LEU A 182 1.98 22.78 2.73
C LEU A 182 1.85 21.38 2.13
N LEU A 183 2.69 20.41 2.54
CA LEU A 183 2.59 19.02 2.10
C LEU A 183 1.17 18.49 2.33
N ILE A 184 0.65 18.60 3.56
CA ILE A 184 -0.72 18.15 3.87
C ILE A 184 -1.78 18.93 3.08
N LYS A 185 -1.62 20.26 2.93
CA LYS A 185 -2.53 21.09 2.13
C LYS A 185 -2.63 20.59 0.69
N LYS A 186 -1.53 20.10 0.10
CA LYS A 186 -1.49 19.57 -1.26
C LYS A 186 -2.02 18.14 -1.37
N ILE A 187 -2.09 17.38 -0.27
CA ILE A 187 -2.74 16.05 -0.22
C ILE A 187 -4.27 16.16 -0.20
N ASN A 188 -4.80 17.14 0.55
CA ASN A 188 -6.24 17.28 0.80
C ASN A 188 -7.14 17.31 -0.46
N PRO A 189 -6.77 17.91 -1.60
CA PRO A 189 -7.57 17.86 -2.82
C PRO A 189 -7.89 16.43 -3.28
N PHE A 190 -6.98 15.47 -3.07
CA PHE A 190 -7.13 14.09 -3.55
C PHE A 190 -8.04 13.26 -2.64
N TYR A 191 -7.87 13.38 -1.32
CA TYR A 191 -8.53 12.49 -0.34
C TYR A 191 -9.61 13.20 0.51
N GLY A 192 -9.71 14.52 0.47
CA GLY A 192 -10.60 15.34 1.30
C GLY A 192 -9.86 15.98 2.48
N LYS A 193 -10.56 16.65 3.40
CA LYS A 193 -9.95 17.17 4.65
C LYS A 193 -9.98 16.14 5.79
N ASN A 194 -10.94 15.21 5.74
CA ASN A 194 -11.22 14.23 6.79
C ASN A 194 -10.61 12.84 6.52
N TRP A 195 -9.87 12.66 5.41
CA TRP A 195 -9.08 11.44 5.16
C TRP A 195 -8.04 11.16 6.26
N SER A 196 -7.72 12.18 7.05
CA SER A 196 -6.85 12.07 8.21
C SER A 196 -7.54 11.48 9.46
N ASP A 197 -8.87 11.49 9.53
CA ASP A 197 -9.61 10.84 10.62
C ASP A 197 -9.56 9.32 10.47
N LEU A 198 -9.64 8.87 9.22
CA LEU A 198 -9.20 7.57 8.76
C LEU A 198 -7.73 7.31 9.20
N ALA A 199 -6.79 8.22 8.88
CA ALA A 199 -5.38 8.06 9.24
C ALA A 199 -5.10 7.91 10.75
N LYS A 200 -5.85 8.58 11.64
CA LYS A 200 -5.71 8.44 13.11
C LYS A 200 -5.97 7.01 13.60
N LYS A 201 -6.76 6.24 12.84
CA LYS A 201 -7.11 4.84 13.15
C LYS A 201 -6.26 3.84 12.34
N TYR A 202 -5.78 4.23 11.15
CA TYR A 202 -4.90 3.43 10.30
C TYR A 202 -3.41 3.49 10.65
N LEU A 203 -2.97 4.56 11.32
CA LEU A 203 -1.60 4.66 11.83
C LEU A 203 -1.51 3.85 13.13
N PRO A 204 -0.38 3.15 13.37
CA PRO A 204 -0.14 2.44 14.62
C PRO A 204 -0.34 3.41 15.80
N ASN A 205 -1.45 3.22 16.50
CA ASN A 205 -1.60 3.66 17.88
C ASN A 205 -1.52 2.41 18.75
N ASN A 206 -1.19 2.58 20.03
CA ASN A 206 -1.02 1.47 20.98
C ASN A 206 -2.26 0.57 21.16
N LYS A 207 -3.43 0.95 20.62
CA LYS A 207 -4.67 0.18 20.65
C LYS A 207 -5.05 -0.43 19.28
N SER A 208 -4.37 -0.06 18.20
CA SER A 208 -4.67 -0.57 16.86
C SER A 208 -4.05 -1.96 16.67
N PRO A 209 -4.83 -2.96 16.23
CA PRO A 209 -4.26 -4.25 15.86
C PRO A 209 -3.43 -4.17 14.56
N LEU A 210 -3.66 -3.15 13.73
CA LEU A 210 -2.90 -2.92 12.49
C LEU A 210 -1.83 -1.86 12.72
N VAL A 211 -0.58 -2.22 12.46
CA VAL A 211 0.60 -1.38 12.67
C VAL A 211 1.46 -1.26 11.42
N LEU A 212 2.38 -0.31 11.42
CA LEU A 212 3.40 -0.17 10.39
C LEU A 212 4.71 -0.76 10.91
N TYR A 213 5.26 -1.73 10.18
CA TYR A 213 6.55 -2.33 10.47
C TYR A 213 7.66 -1.61 9.71
N ASP A 214 8.71 -1.20 10.43
CA ASP A 214 9.92 -0.59 9.88
C ASP A 214 11.15 -1.46 10.24
N GLY A 215 11.65 -2.20 9.26
CA GLY A 215 12.82 -3.06 9.39
C GLY A 215 14.01 -2.52 8.59
N SER A 216 15.22 -2.60 9.14
CA SER A 216 16.44 -2.07 8.48
C SER A 216 16.76 -2.74 7.12
N ARG A 217 16.23 -3.94 6.87
CA ARG A 217 16.34 -4.66 5.60
C ARG A 217 15.09 -4.59 4.73
N PHE A 218 14.05 -3.86 5.17
CA PHE A 218 12.83 -3.65 4.39
C PHE A 218 12.96 -2.40 3.51
N ARG A 219 12.41 -2.47 2.30
CA ARG A 219 12.30 -1.39 1.30
C ARG A 219 10.96 -1.54 0.57
N GLY A 220 10.58 -0.55 -0.24
CA GLY A 220 9.38 -0.61 -1.08
C GLY A 220 8.14 -0.03 -0.39
N LYS A 221 6.97 -0.63 -0.64
CA LYS A 221 5.70 -0.14 -0.08
C LYS A 221 5.71 -0.24 1.46
N PRO A 222 5.02 0.68 2.18
CA PRO A 222 4.82 0.56 3.62
C PRO A 222 4.29 -0.81 4.04
N CYS A 223 4.97 -1.46 5.00
CA CYS A 223 4.58 -2.78 5.50
C CYS A 223 3.53 -2.64 6.60
N ARG A 224 2.25 -2.68 6.23
CA ARG A 224 1.12 -2.71 7.15
C ARG A 224 0.86 -4.15 7.58
N ALA A 225 0.87 -4.42 8.88
CA ALA A 225 0.77 -5.76 9.41
C ALA A 225 -0.03 -5.79 10.71
N ASP A 226 -0.59 -6.95 11.02
CA ASP A 226 -1.12 -7.21 12.35
C ASP A 226 0.02 -7.14 13.38
N VAL A 227 -0.24 -6.56 14.55
CA VAL A 227 0.70 -6.55 15.68
C VAL A 227 1.18 -7.97 16.04
N GLN A 228 0.33 -8.99 15.86
CA GLN A 228 0.69 -10.40 16.09
C GLN A 228 1.63 -10.97 15.03
N PHE A 229 1.73 -10.36 13.85
CA PHE A 229 2.67 -10.74 12.78
C PHE A 229 4.04 -10.05 12.91
N ILE A 230 4.17 -9.04 13.78
CA ILE A 230 5.42 -8.29 13.96
C ILE A 230 6.62 -9.18 14.33
N PRO A 231 6.50 -10.15 15.27
CA PRO A 231 7.61 -11.06 15.57
C PRO A 231 8.10 -11.82 14.33
N SER A 232 7.19 -12.24 13.45
CA SER A 232 7.53 -12.89 12.18
C SER A 232 8.28 -11.95 11.24
N LEU A 233 7.88 -10.69 11.14
CA LEU A 233 8.57 -9.67 10.35
C LEU A 233 9.98 -9.35 10.89
N GLU A 234 10.17 -9.35 12.21
CA GLU A 234 11.48 -9.19 12.84
C GLU A 234 12.44 -10.35 12.51
N LYS A 235 11.93 -11.58 12.50
CA LYS A 235 12.69 -12.74 12.03
C LYS A 235 13.05 -12.61 10.56
N ILE A 236 12.10 -12.28 9.69
CA ILE A 236 12.34 -12.04 8.26
C ILE A 236 13.43 -10.97 8.06
N ASN A 237 13.38 -9.87 8.81
CA ASN A 237 14.41 -8.83 8.77
C ASN A 237 15.79 -9.34 9.22
N THR A 238 15.82 -10.18 10.25
CA THR A 238 17.04 -10.83 10.75
C THR A 238 17.64 -11.76 9.70
N TYR A 239 16.82 -12.61 9.07
CA TYR A 239 17.26 -13.49 7.98
C TYR A 239 17.76 -12.72 6.77
N ALA A 240 17.08 -11.63 6.40
CA ALA A 240 17.53 -10.74 5.33
C ALA A 240 18.91 -10.13 5.65
N LYS A 241 19.14 -9.75 6.91
CA LYS A 241 20.44 -9.23 7.37
C LYS A 241 21.53 -10.29 7.28
N GLN A 242 21.25 -11.51 7.74
CA GLN A 242 22.20 -12.64 7.71
C GLN A 242 22.55 -13.06 6.28
N ALA A 243 21.56 -13.04 5.38
CA ALA A 243 21.73 -13.37 3.97
C ALA A 243 22.26 -12.19 3.13
N LYS A 244 22.48 -11.01 3.74
CA LYS A 244 22.95 -9.78 3.06
C LYS A 244 22.03 -9.35 1.90
N VAL A 245 20.73 -9.46 2.10
CA VAL A 245 19.70 -9.01 1.14
C VAL A 245 18.80 -7.93 1.73
N HIS A 246 18.03 -7.27 0.88
CA HIS A 246 16.90 -6.44 1.29
C HIS A 246 15.59 -7.05 0.77
N VAL A 247 14.57 -7.04 1.64
CA VAL A 247 13.20 -7.40 1.29
C VAL A 247 12.54 -6.16 0.69
N PHE A 248 12.18 -6.22 -0.59
CA PHE A 248 11.43 -5.17 -1.26
C PHE A 248 9.95 -5.53 -1.23
N VAL A 249 9.20 -4.97 -0.27
CA VAL A 249 7.77 -5.21 -0.09
C VAL A 249 6.99 -4.60 -1.25
N THR A 250 6.17 -5.43 -1.89
CA THR A 250 5.26 -5.02 -2.96
C THR A 250 3.80 -5.05 -2.51
N SER A 251 3.48 -5.84 -1.48
CA SER A 251 2.15 -5.89 -0.86
C SER A 251 2.29 -6.40 0.58
N SER A 252 1.38 -5.98 1.46
CA SER A 252 1.29 -6.47 2.85
C SER A 252 -0.19 -6.65 3.21
N PHE A 253 -0.74 -5.86 4.13
CA PHE A 253 -2.17 -5.91 4.45
C PHE A 253 -3.08 -5.54 3.25
N ARG A 254 -4.22 -6.25 3.10
CA ARG A 254 -5.26 -6.02 2.09
C ARG A 254 -6.67 -5.99 2.69
N THR A 255 -7.56 -5.20 2.09
CA THR A 255 -8.97 -5.07 2.51
C THR A 255 -9.95 -5.91 1.68
N SER A 256 -9.47 -6.59 0.64
CA SER A 256 -10.28 -7.51 -0.17
C SER A 256 -9.53 -8.79 -0.57
N THR A 257 -10.31 -9.89 -0.69
CA THR A 257 -9.90 -11.28 -1.03
C THR A 257 -9.66 -11.48 -2.52
N ASN A 258 -9.99 -10.48 -3.31
CA ASN A 258 -10.76 -10.72 -4.50
C ASN A 258 -9.76 -10.51 -5.67
N VAL A 259 -9.34 -11.62 -6.30
CA VAL A 259 -8.31 -11.70 -7.37
C VAL A 259 -8.93 -12.48 -8.54
N ARG A 260 -9.18 -11.85 -9.69
CA ARG A 260 -9.64 -12.59 -10.90
C ARG A 260 -8.42 -13.20 -11.62
N GLY A 261 -8.53 -14.42 -12.15
CA GLY A 261 -7.42 -15.13 -12.83
C GLY A 261 -6.60 -16.10 -11.97
N ALA A 262 -6.99 -16.34 -10.72
CA ALA A 262 -6.44 -17.46 -9.96
C ALA A 262 -6.88 -18.79 -10.61
N ILE A 263 -5.92 -19.63 -11.01
CA ILE A 263 -6.15 -20.98 -11.58
C ILE A 263 -6.94 -21.86 -10.59
N VAL A 264 -6.97 -21.48 -9.32
CA VAL A 264 -7.70 -22.17 -8.26
C VAL A 264 -8.35 -21.13 -7.36
N LYS A 265 -9.57 -21.43 -6.88
CA LYS A 265 -10.38 -20.60 -5.97
C LYS A 265 -9.48 -19.90 -4.93
N PRO A 266 -9.46 -18.55 -4.86
CA PRO A 266 -8.73 -17.84 -3.81
C PRO A 266 -9.09 -18.45 -2.46
N ALA A 267 -8.09 -18.71 -1.62
CA ALA A 267 -8.37 -19.20 -0.28
C ALA A 267 -9.30 -18.17 0.39
N THR A 268 -10.44 -18.62 0.91
CA THR A 268 -11.37 -17.77 1.67
C THR A 268 -10.69 -17.09 2.86
N ARG A 269 -9.49 -17.56 3.22
CA ARG A 269 -8.64 -17.08 4.33
C ARG A 269 -7.22 -16.75 3.84
N SER A 270 -7.08 -15.65 3.10
CA SER A 270 -5.75 -15.12 2.74
C SER A 270 -5.12 -14.43 3.95
N ASN A 271 -3.85 -14.74 4.26
CA ASN A 271 -3.15 -14.11 5.38
C ASN A 271 -2.93 -12.60 5.18
N HIS A 272 -2.89 -12.11 3.94
CA HIS A 272 -2.86 -10.67 3.66
C HIS A 272 -4.06 -9.92 4.26
N MET A 273 -5.23 -10.55 4.32
CA MET A 273 -6.44 -9.90 4.82
C MET A 273 -6.53 -9.88 6.34
N ALA A 274 -5.74 -10.71 7.00
CA ALA A 274 -5.52 -10.60 8.43
C ALA A 274 -4.28 -9.74 8.73
N GLY A 275 -3.51 -9.28 7.74
CA GLY A 275 -2.25 -8.56 7.98
C GLY A 275 -1.08 -9.47 8.38
N HIS A 276 -1.18 -10.77 8.09
CA HIS A 276 -0.22 -11.82 8.42
C HIS A 276 0.58 -12.32 7.21
N GLY A 277 0.68 -11.52 6.14
CA GLY A 277 1.40 -11.91 4.93
C GLY A 277 1.98 -10.72 4.18
N ILE A 278 3.11 -10.95 3.52
CA ILE A 278 3.76 -9.99 2.62
C ILE A 278 4.04 -10.63 1.26
N ASP A 279 3.92 -9.82 0.23
CA ASP A 279 4.51 -10.11 -1.07
C ASP A 279 5.75 -9.25 -1.25
N MET A 280 6.79 -9.85 -1.80
CA MET A 280 8.09 -9.21 -1.86
C MET A 280 8.89 -9.65 -3.09
N ASN A 281 9.86 -8.81 -3.44
CA ASN A 281 11.01 -9.20 -4.23
C ASN A 281 12.26 -9.08 -3.36
N ILE A 282 13.39 -9.61 -3.82
CA ILE A 282 14.65 -9.56 -3.07
C ILE A 282 15.67 -8.71 -3.82
N ILE A 283 16.24 -7.72 -3.13
CA ILE A 283 17.38 -6.95 -3.63
C ILE A 283 18.67 -7.52 -3.04
N TYR A 284 19.67 -7.78 -3.86
CA TYR A 284 20.93 -8.39 -3.44
C TYR A 284 22.12 -7.89 -4.28
N GLY A 285 23.34 -8.06 -3.77
CA GLY A 285 24.55 -7.59 -4.46
C GLY A 285 24.50 -6.09 -4.76
N ASN A 286 24.92 -5.71 -5.98
CA ASN A 286 24.88 -4.33 -6.48
C ASN A 286 23.47 -3.96 -6.98
N ASP A 287 22.50 -3.97 -6.08
CA ASP A 287 21.07 -3.68 -6.34
C ASP A 287 20.43 -4.58 -7.43
N GLN A 288 20.90 -5.82 -7.56
CA GLN A 288 20.25 -6.82 -8.40
C GLN A 288 18.88 -7.18 -7.82
N PHE A 289 17.91 -7.42 -8.71
CA PHE A 289 16.51 -7.57 -8.34
C PHE A 289 15.97 -8.97 -8.66
N ALA A 290 15.79 -9.79 -7.63
CA ALA A 290 15.14 -11.09 -7.74
C ALA A 290 13.61 -10.93 -7.62
N ASN A 291 12.96 -10.77 -8.77
CA ASN A 291 11.51 -10.78 -8.89
C ASN A 291 10.95 -12.21 -9.02
N SER A 292 9.62 -12.34 -9.18
CA SER A 292 8.94 -13.63 -9.35
C SER A 292 9.60 -14.57 -10.38
N LYS A 293 10.08 -14.05 -11.52
CA LYS A 293 10.77 -14.86 -12.55
C LYS A 293 12.08 -15.47 -12.04
N VAL A 294 12.79 -14.75 -11.17
CA VAL A 294 14.03 -15.22 -10.55
C VAL A 294 13.71 -16.17 -9.40
N LEU A 295 12.79 -15.79 -8.50
CA LEU A 295 12.42 -16.58 -7.33
C LEU A 295 11.82 -17.96 -7.71
N ASN A 296 11.14 -18.04 -8.86
CA ASN A 296 10.61 -19.31 -9.38
C ASN A 296 11.69 -20.33 -9.79
N LYS A 297 12.95 -19.92 -9.88
CA LYS A 297 14.09 -20.80 -10.19
C LYS A 297 14.74 -21.41 -8.95
N TYR A 298 14.26 -21.10 -7.74
CA TYR A 298 14.79 -21.67 -6.49
C TYR A 298 14.82 -23.22 -6.57
N PRO A 299 15.91 -23.89 -6.13
CA PRO A 299 17.08 -23.33 -5.44
C PRO A 299 18.17 -22.76 -6.36
N SER A 300 18.03 -22.84 -7.68
CA SER A 300 18.98 -22.32 -8.69
C SER A 300 18.90 -20.80 -8.87
N VAL A 301 19.15 -20.08 -7.78
CA VAL A 301 19.24 -18.61 -7.71
C VAL A 301 20.57 -18.19 -7.07
N ALA A 302 20.90 -16.90 -7.13
CA ALA A 302 22.12 -16.37 -6.52
C ALA A 302 22.20 -16.71 -5.02
N GLU A 303 23.41 -16.96 -4.51
CA GLU A 303 23.63 -17.46 -3.15
C GLU A 303 22.95 -16.62 -2.05
N PRO A 304 23.02 -15.28 -2.04
CA PRO A 304 22.34 -14.46 -1.03
C PRO A 304 20.82 -14.69 -1.01
N VAL A 305 20.20 -14.79 -2.20
CA VAL A 305 18.76 -15.03 -2.36
C VAL A 305 18.42 -16.45 -1.89
N ARG A 306 19.20 -17.45 -2.33
CA ARG A 306 19.01 -18.86 -1.95
C ARG A 306 19.09 -19.04 -0.45
N ARG A 307 20.08 -18.41 0.19
CA ARG A 307 20.30 -18.45 1.64
C ARG A 307 19.15 -17.79 2.40
N PHE A 308 18.68 -16.64 1.95
CA PHE A 308 17.52 -15.98 2.55
C PHE A 308 16.27 -16.87 2.51
N ILE A 309 15.91 -17.40 1.32
CA ILE A 309 14.75 -18.28 1.19
C ILE A 309 14.92 -19.55 2.03
N LYS A 310 16.13 -20.13 2.09
CA LYS A 310 16.43 -21.26 2.97
C LYS A 310 16.15 -20.95 4.44
N PHE A 311 16.53 -19.77 4.95
CA PHE A 311 16.20 -19.39 6.33
C PHE A 311 14.70 -19.29 6.58
N ILE A 312 13.92 -18.83 5.61
CA ILE A 312 12.45 -18.81 5.71
C ILE A 312 11.90 -20.24 5.74
N LEU A 313 12.42 -21.14 4.90
CA LEU A 313 12.00 -22.54 4.83
C LEU A 313 12.37 -23.34 6.10
N ASP A 314 13.52 -23.02 6.69
CA ASP A 314 14.01 -23.69 7.90
C ASP A 314 13.32 -23.18 9.19
N ASP A 315 12.61 -22.05 9.15
CA ASP A 315 11.83 -21.54 10.30
C ASP A 315 10.41 -22.15 10.31
N PRO A 316 10.06 -22.98 11.32
CA PRO A 316 8.75 -23.65 11.37
C PRO A 316 7.56 -22.70 11.59
N SER A 317 7.81 -21.45 12.01
CA SER A 317 6.78 -20.42 12.20
C SER A 317 6.53 -19.57 10.95
N LEU A 318 7.31 -19.77 9.88
CA LEU A 318 7.14 -19.06 8.61
C LEU A 318 6.80 -20.04 7.49
N ARG A 319 6.25 -19.50 6.42
CA ARG A 319 6.09 -20.21 5.15
C ARG A 319 6.50 -19.31 4.00
N TRP A 320 7.11 -19.91 3.00
CA TRP A 320 7.36 -19.27 1.72
C TRP A 320 6.42 -19.85 0.67
N GLY A 321 5.78 -18.98 -0.12
CA GLY A 321 4.74 -19.40 -1.07
C GLY A 321 5.25 -20.22 -2.24
N GLY A 322 6.57 -20.36 -2.43
CA GLY A 322 7.14 -21.29 -3.40
C GLY A 322 6.88 -22.78 -3.09
N GLU A 323 6.57 -23.11 -1.83
CA GLU A 323 6.19 -24.46 -1.36
C GLU A 323 4.66 -24.66 -1.31
N PHE A 324 3.87 -23.66 -1.70
CA PHE A 324 2.42 -23.80 -1.75
C PHE A 324 2.00 -24.68 -2.93
N ARG A 325 0.85 -25.36 -2.80
CA ARG A 325 0.24 -26.16 -3.88
C ARG A 325 0.10 -25.34 -5.18
N ILE A 326 -0.24 -24.07 -5.05
CA ILE A 326 -0.19 -23.09 -6.13
C ILE A 326 0.97 -22.18 -5.78
N LYS A 327 2.04 -22.26 -6.55
CA LYS A 327 3.26 -21.51 -6.25
C LYS A 327 2.98 -20.01 -6.27
N ASP A 328 3.34 -19.36 -5.17
CA ASP A 328 3.38 -17.92 -5.02
C ASP A 328 4.75 -17.50 -4.47
N VAL A 329 5.74 -17.51 -5.36
CA VAL A 329 7.16 -17.40 -4.99
C VAL A 329 7.56 -16.03 -4.43
N VAL A 330 6.67 -15.04 -4.50
CA VAL A 330 6.87 -13.71 -3.89
C VAL A 330 6.30 -13.62 -2.48
N HIS A 331 5.60 -14.64 -2.01
CA HIS A 331 4.81 -14.58 -0.78
C HIS A 331 5.56 -15.14 0.44
N ILE A 332 5.43 -14.48 1.59
CA ILE A 332 5.83 -14.98 2.91
C ILE A 332 4.70 -14.71 3.91
N ASP A 333 4.36 -15.70 4.73
CA ASP A 333 3.42 -15.57 5.85
C ASP A 333 3.81 -16.45 7.06
N ASP A 334 3.05 -16.38 8.14
CA ASP A 334 3.23 -17.20 9.35
C ASP A 334 2.26 -18.38 9.47
N GLY A 335 1.49 -18.66 8.42
CA GLY A 335 0.52 -19.74 8.45
C GLY A 335 -0.72 -19.54 9.30
N LEU A 336 -1.07 -18.31 9.72
CA LEU A 336 -2.29 -18.03 10.50
C LEU A 336 -3.55 -18.74 9.95
N ASN A 337 -3.75 -18.72 8.62
CA ASN A 337 -4.88 -19.37 7.96
C ASN A 337 -5.01 -20.89 8.14
N LYS A 338 -4.00 -21.57 8.71
CA LYS A 338 -4.11 -22.97 9.14
C LYS A 338 -5.08 -23.13 10.32
N ASN A 339 -5.20 -22.11 11.17
CA ASN A 339 -6.18 -22.06 12.25
C ASN A 339 -7.33 -21.11 11.87
N ARG A 340 -8.46 -21.69 11.46
CA ARG A 340 -9.61 -20.92 10.94
C ARG A 340 -10.16 -19.94 11.96
N ASN A 341 -10.30 -20.35 13.22
CA ASN A 341 -10.87 -19.52 14.28
C ASN A 341 -9.96 -18.32 14.59
N LYS A 342 -8.66 -18.56 14.76
CA LYS A 342 -7.69 -17.47 14.95
C LYS A 342 -7.65 -16.54 13.74
N TRP A 343 -7.69 -17.10 12.53
CA TRP A 343 -7.74 -16.29 11.33
C TRP A 343 -8.99 -15.41 11.28
N ASP A 344 -10.18 -15.97 11.57
CA ASP A 344 -11.45 -15.23 11.55
C ASP A 344 -11.44 -14.09 12.59
N GLU A 345 -10.90 -14.35 13.79
CA GLU A 345 -10.71 -13.34 14.84
C GLU A 345 -9.80 -12.19 14.38
N ARG A 346 -8.62 -12.51 13.85
CA ARG A 346 -7.67 -11.48 13.39
C ARG A 346 -8.17 -10.75 12.16
N TYR A 347 -8.79 -11.47 11.23
CA TYR A 347 -9.47 -10.88 10.08
C TYR A 347 -10.50 -9.86 10.51
N GLN A 348 -11.41 -10.21 11.43
CA GLN A 348 -12.40 -9.26 11.94
C GLN A 348 -11.74 -8.07 12.62
N ALA A 349 -10.78 -8.30 13.53
CA ALA A 349 -10.09 -7.22 14.24
C ALA A 349 -9.41 -6.22 13.27
N ILE A 350 -8.75 -6.74 12.24
CA ILE A 350 -7.98 -5.92 11.29
C ILE A 350 -8.90 -5.25 10.26
N GLN A 351 -9.89 -5.95 9.72
CA GLN A 351 -10.84 -5.37 8.78
C GLN A 351 -11.75 -4.35 9.46
N GLN A 352 -12.16 -4.57 10.72
CA GLN A 352 -12.89 -3.57 11.51
C GLN A 352 -12.03 -2.36 11.84
N ALA A 353 -10.76 -2.55 12.19
CA ALA A 353 -9.81 -1.43 12.35
C ALA A 353 -9.73 -0.58 11.08
N VAL A 354 -10.06 -1.18 9.92
CA VAL A 354 -10.09 -0.50 8.63
C VAL A 354 -11.46 0.06 8.25
N GLN A 355 -12.56 -0.63 8.53
CA GLN A 355 -13.92 -0.29 8.08
C GLN A 355 -14.73 0.50 9.12
N LEU A 356 -14.57 0.21 10.41
CA LEU A 356 -15.29 0.84 11.52
C LEU A 356 -14.56 2.06 12.08
N ALA A 357 -13.74 2.71 11.25
CA ALA A 357 -13.13 3.98 11.54
C ALA A 357 -14.13 5.15 11.62
N GLY A 358 -15.39 4.90 12.03
CA GLY A 358 -16.46 5.87 12.27
C GLY A 358 -16.23 6.81 13.43
#